data_AF-A0AA38KMH3-F1
#
_entry.id   AF-A0AA38KMH3-F1
#
_cell.length_a   1.000
_cell.length_b   1.000
_cell.length_c   1.000
_cell.angle_alpha   90.00
_cell.angle_beta   90.00
_cell.angle_gamma   90.00
#
_symmetry.space_group_name_H-M   'P 1'
#
loop_
_entity.id
_entity.type
_entity.pdbx_description
1 polymer ?
#
loop_
_entity_poly.entity_id
_entity_poly.type
_entity_poly.pdbx_seq_one_letter_code
_entity_poly.pdbx_strand_id
1 'polypeptide(L)'
;MYHDIRPALVQLCKAYQLSSYEKMDVLRERLIPGAKRSHRGVRDGKITKNHSSTKDNKQGNKSKPKKSKEKLSTLRRNDLMGITSSSTSLGQTTMVVRRSKDLRTLEEKNDLVKWAKEYIQTHPYIPPDELARRAQARAEAKAQASDTAVISDHFQATNRKIDDLTSILLSASSPPALPVSAASRDALDSSPPCFTPSTPALLRNNSHRLTSLPTSSISTTLSSNALLDNIFSSAAHTSPVDQIRDLSNPTSPSEGDETFVLKIADGKTVTFKQSDVRAPNQVSFATNISRLDRVWDDESPNWDPVDCGTRLLSINGVPIALRYWRNVYGGKKDKRWRGIKGIWTEWKFIIEQYRLSTPEVFWDRFTSATGERYNWKAICDALREE
;
A
#
# COMPACT_ATOMS: atom_id res chain seq x y z
N MET A 1 -0.88 0.63 -8.12
CA MET A 1 0.25 0.30 -9.03
C MET A 1 0.40 -1.23 -9.17
N TYR A 2 -0.65 -1.94 -9.64
CA TYR A 2 -0.70 -3.42 -9.74
C TYR A 2 -1.29 -3.92 -11.07
N HIS A 3 -1.15 -3.16 -12.17
CA HIS A 3 -1.82 -3.49 -13.44
C HIS A 3 -0.91 -4.02 -14.58
N ASP A 4 0.42 -4.04 -14.45
CA ASP A 4 1.29 -4.36 -15.60
C ASP A 4 2.01 -5.72 -15.60
N ILE A 5 1.71 -6.64 -14.68
CA ILE A 5 2.35 -7.98 -14.67
C ILE A 5 1.61 -8.97 -15.61
N ARG A 6 0.41 -8.62 -16.09
CA ARG A 6 -0.42 -9.51 -16.92
C ARG A 6 0.06 -9.79 -18.36
N PRO A 7 0.77 -8.90 -19.09
CA PRO A 7 1.10 -9.16 -20.49
C PRO A 7 2.04 -10.36 -20.67
N ALA A 8 3.06 -10.47 -19.80
CA ALA A 8 4.06 -11.53 -19.87
C ALA A 8 3.46 -12.91 -19.59
N LEU A 9 2.55 -13.02 -18.61
CA LEU A 9 1.85 -14.27 -18.31
C LEU A 9 0.93 -14.68 -19.45
N VAL A 10 0.20 -13.72 -20.06
CA VAL A 10 -0.68 -14.00 -21.19
C VAL A 10 0.09 -14.47 -22.42
N GLN A 11 1.26 -13.89 -22.70
CA GLN A 11 2.14 -14.35 -23.78
C GLN A 11 2.69 -15.76 -23.52
N LEU A 12 3.07 -16.06 -22.27
CA LEU A 12 3.48 -17.40 -21.85
C LEU A 12 2.35 -18.42 -22.01
N CYS A 13 1.14 -18.09 -21.55
CA CYS A 13 -0.03 -18.95 -21.73
C CYS A 13 -0.33 -19.21 -23.22
N LYS A 14 -0.22 -18.19 -24.09
CA LYS A 14 -0.38 -18.36 -25.54
C LYS A 14 0.69 -19.28 -26.14
N ALA A 15 1.96 -19.15 -25.74
CA ALA A 15 3.04 -19.99 -26.25
C ALA A 15 2.84 -21.48 -25.93
N TYR A 16 2.21 -21.80 -24.80
CA TYR A 16 1.91 -23.18 -24.39
C TYR A 16 0.47 -23.63 -24.73
N GLN A 17 -0.25 -22.87 -25.57
CA GLN A 17 -1.66 -23.14 -25.93
C GLN A 17 -2.60 -23.28 -24.72
N LEU A 18 -2.28 -22.60 -23.61
CA LEU A 18 -3.09 -22.58 -22.40
C LEU A 18 -4.11 -21.44 -22.52
N SER A 19 -5.39 -21.79 -22.43
CA SER A 19 -6.47 -20.80 -22.34
C SER A 19 -6.32 -20.01 -21.04
N SER A 20 -6.21 -18.67 -21.14
CA SER A 20 -6.11 -17.78 -19.98
C SER A 20 -7.37 -17.73 -19.09
N TYR A 21 -8.44 -18.42 -19.49
CA TYR A 21 -9.76 -18.41 -18.82
C TYR A 21 -10.23 -19.80 -18.37
N GLU A 22 -9.43 -20.85 -18.54
CA GLU A 22 -9.79 -22.19 -18.07
C GLU A 22 -9.68 -22.30 -16.53
N LYS A 23 -10.57 -23.10 -15.92
CA LYS A 23 -10.51 -23.42 -14.49
C LYS A 23 -9.14 -24.04 -14.19
N MET A 24 -8.53 -23.60 -13.08
CA MET A 24 -7.19 -24.03 -12.60
C MET A 24 -6.99 -25.56 -12.56
N ASP A 25 -8.06 -26.34 -12.42
CA ASP A 25 -7.98 -27.80 -12.40
C ASP A 25 -7.69 -28.41 -13.78
N VAL A 26 -8.15 -27.80 -14.87
CA VAL A 26 -7.81 -28.21 -16.25
C VAL A 26 -6.35 -27.88 -16.56
N LEU A 27 -5.87 -26.72 -16.08
CA LEU A 27 -4.45 -26.35 -16.15
C LEU A 27 -3.56 -27.32 -15.34
N ARG A 28 -4.07 -27.87 -14.24
CA ARG A 28 -3.35 -28.85 -13.41
C ARG A 28 -3.25 -30.21 -14.08
N GLU A 29 -4.26 -30.65 -14.83
CA GLU A 29 -4.22 -31.91 -15.58
C GLU A 29 -3.31 -31.85 -16.80
N ARG A 30 -3.22 -30.69 -17.46
CA ARG A 30 -2.39 -30.50 -18.66
C ARG A 30 -0.90 -30.24 -18.38
N LEU A 31 -0.51 -30.02 -17.13
CA LEU A 31 0.90 -29.88 -16.77
C LEU A 31 1.62 -31.24 -16.90
N ILE A 32 2.74 -31.26 -17.62
CA ILE A 32 3.54 -32.46 -17.93
C ILE A 32 3.73 -33.33 -16.67
N PRO A 33 3.35 -34.62 -16.71
CA PRO A 33 3.66 -35.57 -15.64
C PRO A 33 5.17 -35.56 -15.34
N GLY A 34 5.55 -35.04 -14.17
CA GLY A 34 6.97 -34.89 -13.78
C GLY A 34 7.44 -33.46 -13.56
N ALA A 35 6.70 -32.43 -13.99
CA ALA A 35 6.98 -31.02 -13.66
C ALA A 35 6.78 -30.69 -12.16
N LYS A 36 6.28 -31.65 -11.37
CA LYS A 36 6.21 -31.60 -9.91
C LYS A 36 7.62 -31.77 -9.29
N ARG A 37 8.51 -30.79 -9.46
CA ARG A 37 9.53 -30.56 -8.43
C ARG A 37 8.85 -29.80 -7.30
N SER A 38 8.46 -30.52 -6.25
CA SER A 38 8.14 -29.87 -4.98
C SER A 38 9.37 -29.07 -4.59
N HIS A 39 9.31 -27.76 -4.78
CA HIS A 39 10.33 -26.87 -4.28
C HIS A 39 10.24 -26.95 -2.75
N ARG A 40 10.96 -27.90 -2.15
CA ARG A 40 11.34 -27.84 -0.73
C ARG A 40 12.37 -26.72 -0.63
N GLY A 41 11.91 -25.50 -0.86
CA GLY A 41 12.62 -24.31 -0.42
C GLY A 41 12.89 -24.50 1.07
N VAL A 42 14.13 -24.22 1.45
CA VAL A 42 14.63 -24.22 2.81
C VAL A 42 13.57 -23.57 3.69
N ARG A 43 12.89 -24.39 4.50
CA ARG A 43 12.01 -23.89 5.54
C ARG A 43 12.91 -23.07 6.45
N ASP A 44 12.71 -21.75 6.42
CA ASP A 44 13.25 -20.86 7.42
C ASP A 44 13.08 -21.51 8.78
N GLY A 45 14.22 -21.75 9.42
CA GLY A 45 14.30 -22.33 10.74
C GLY A 45 13.58 -21.41 11.72
N LYS A 46 12.27 -21.62 11.89
CA LYS A 46 11.57 -21.25 13.12
C LYS A 46 12.11 -22.16 14.22
N ILE A 47 13.26 -21.74 14.75
CA ILE A 47 13.67 -22.05 16.11
C ILE A 47 12.53 -21.54 16.99
N THR A 48 11.66 -22.46 17.41
CA THR A 48 10.71 -22.20 18.48
C THR A 48 11.52 -21.99 19.75
N LYS A 49 11.84 -20.73 20.06
CA LYS A 49 12.31 -20.34 21.38
C LYS A 49 11.19 -20.66 22.37
N ASN A 50 11.35 -21.75 23.10
CA ASN A 50 10.56 -22.04 24.28
C ASN A 50 10.89 -20.96 25.31
N HIS A 51 9.96 -20.04 25.55
CA HIS A 51 10.04 -19.13 26.69
C HIS A 51 9.91 -19.96 27.98
N SER A 52 11.03 -20.16 28.66
CA SER A 52 11.04 -20.48 30.09
C SER A 52 10.57 -19.23 30.84
N SER A 53 9.36 -19.29 31.36
CA SER A 53 8.91 -18.35 32.38
C SER A 53 9.54 -18.76 33.70
N THR A 54 10.38 -17.90 34.27
CA THR A 54 10.74 -17.99 35.68
C THR A 54 10.41 -16.64 36.30
N LYS A 55 9.28 -16.61 37.00
CA LYS A 55 8.95 -15.62 38.02
C LYS A 55 9.52 -16.04 39.35
N ASP A 56 9.76 -15.02 40.16
CA ASP A 56 10.32 -15.00 41.50
C ASP A 56 9.74 -15.99 42.52
N ASN A 57 10.67 -16.52 43.31
CA ASN A 57 10.72 -16.49 44.77
C ASN A 57 9.41 -16.70 45.56
N LYS A 58 9.23 -17.90 46.14
CA LYS A 58 8.72 -18.04 47.52
C LYS A 58 9.06 -19.40 48.12
N GLN A 59 9.39 -19.33 49.40
CA GLN A 59 9.96 -20.35 50.27
C GLN A 59 9.18 -21.67 50.33
N GLY A 60 9.96 -22.75 50.46
CA GLY A 60 9.69 -23.83 51.40
C GLY A 60 8.39 -24.60 51.23
N ASN A 61 8.35 -25.56 50.31
CA ASN A 61 7.66 -26.82 50.54
C ASN A 61 8.14 -27.90 49.55
N LYS A 62 8.63 -29.03 50.09
CA LYS A 62 9.13 -30.19 49.33
C LYS A 62 7.97 -30.89 48.60
N SER A 63 7.63 -30.43 47.39
CA SER A 63 6.69 -31.15 46.52
C SER A 63 7.40 -32.22 45.70
N LYS A 64 6.85 -33.44 45.74
CA LYS A 64 7.28 -34.64 45.00
C LYS A 64 7.59 -34.36 43.52
N PRO A 65 8.58 -35.05 42.90
CA PRO A 65 8.99 -34.80 41.52
C PRO A 65 7.84 -35.08 40.55
N LYS A 66 7.40 -34.03 39.85
CA LYS A 66 6.45 -34.15 38.72
C LYS A 66 7.17 -34.86 37.57
N LYS A 67 6.78 -36.10 37.28
CA LYS A 67 7.20 -36.83 36.06
C LYS A 67 6.79 -35.98 34.85
N SER A 68 7.75 -35.42 34.13
CA SER A 68 7.49 -34.70 32.89
C SER A 68 6.91 -35.69 31.89
N LYS A 69 5.66 -35.47 31.46
CA LYS A 69 5.07 -36.24 30.36
C LYS A 69 5.85 -35.91 29.09
N GLU A 70 6.75 -36.81 28.72
CA GLU A 70 7.48 -36.72 27.46
C GLU A 70 6.48 -36.68 26.30
N LYS A 71 6.67 -35.75 25.37
CA LYS A 71 5.73 -35.54 24.27
C LYS A 71 5.61 -36.85 23.46
N LEU A 72 4.39 -37.27 23.16
CA LEU A 72 4.10 -38.53 22.47
C LEU A 72 4.87 -38.72 21.15
N SER A 73 5.20 -37.61 20.47
CA SER A 73 6.03 -37.62 19.26
C SER A 73 7.48 -38.06 19.51
N THR A 74 8.03 -37.70 20.67
CA THR A 74 9.39 -38.10 21.08
C THR A 74 9.40 -39.59 21.43
N LEU A 75 8.36 -40.05 22.12
CA LEU A 75 8.18 -41.46 22.48
C LEU A 75 8.06 -42.35 21.22
N ARG A 76 7.25 -41.93 20.23
CA ARG A 76 7.17 -42.61 18.93
C ARG A 76 8.47 -42.61 18.15
N ARG A 77 9.24 -41.51 18.21
CA ARG A 77 10.54 -41.42 17.54
C ARG A 77 11.56 -42.35 18.18
N ASN A 78 11.59 -42.43 19.50
CA ASN A 78 12.51 -43.31 20.22
C ASN A 78 12.17 -44.79 19.94
N ASP A 79 10.88 -45.12 19.90
CA ASP A 79 10.39 -46.46 19.53
C ASP A 79 10.79 -46.83 18.09
N LEU A 80 10.60 -45.92 17.12
CA LEU A 80 10.98 -46.15 15.72
C LEU A 80 12.49 -46.27 15.51
N MET A 81 13.30 -45.63 16.38
CA MET A 81 14.76 -45.64 16.29
C MET A 81 15.39 -46.77 17.14
N GLY A 82 14.57 -47.63 17.77
CA GLY A 82 15.05 -48.70 18.64
C GLY A 82 15.75 -48.19 19.91
N ILE A 83 15.53 -46.93 20.29
CA ILE A 83 16.11 -46.33 21.49
C ILE A 83 15.19 -46.67 22.66
N THR A 84 15.31 -47.90 23.16
CA THR A 84 14.57 -48.33 24.34
C THR A 84 15.11 -47.63 25.57
N SER A 85 14.23 -47.05 26.38
CA SER A 85 14.57 -46.18 27.53
C SER A 85 15.28 -46.88 28.71
N SER A 86 15.77 -48.11 28.53
CA SER A 86 16.36 -48.95 29.57
C SER A 86 17.89 -48.93 29.62
N SER A 87 18.59 -48.21 28.73
CA SER A 87 20.07 -48.12 28.73
C SER A 87 20.57 -46.72 29.11
N THR A 88 20.18 -46.22 30.29
CA THR A 88 20.85 -45.06 30.89
C THR A 88 21.72 -45.53 32.05
N SER A 89 22.95 -45.92 31.73
CA SER A 89 24.03 -46.03 32.71
C SER A 89 25.38 -45.79 32.03
N LEU A 90 26.01 -44.69 32.45
CA LEU A 90 27.42 -44.34 32.31
C LEU A 90 28.00 -44.16 30.90
N GLY A 91 28.35 -42.91 30.62
CA GLY A 91 29.37 -42.55 29.63
C GLY A 91 28.84 -41.52 28.64
N GLN A 92 29.22 -40.25 28.86
CA GLN A 92 29.14 -39.19 27.87
C GLN A 92 29.84 -39.62 26.57
N THR A 93 29.11 -40.24 25.66
CA THR A 93 29.49 -40.23 24.25
C THR A 93 28.92 -38.94 23.69
N THR A 94 29.77 -37.94 23.55
CA THR A 94 29.55 -36.83 22.64
C THR A 94 29.25 -37.42 21.26
N MET A 95 27.97 -37.61 20.96
CA MET A 95 27.50 -37.94 19.62
C MET A 95 27.95 -36.79 18.73
N VAL A 96 29.06 -37.00 18.02
CA VAL A 96 29.50 -36.18 16.91
C VAL A 96 28.28 -36.05 16.00
N VAL A 97 27.67 -34.87 15.99
CA VAL A 97 26.59 -34.54 15.09
C VAL A 97 27.16 -34.68 13.68
N ARG A 98 26.98 -35.86 13.08
CA ARG A 98 27.22 -36.09 11.67
C ARG A 98 26.20 -35.24 10.92
N ARG A 99 26.57 -33.98 10.70
CA ARG A 99 26.00 -33.09 9.68
C ARG A 99 25.83 -33.95 8.43
N SER A 100 24.60 -34.02 7.94
CA SER A 100 24.16 -34.78 6.76
C SER A 100 25.30 -35.12 5.80
N LYS A 101 25.72 -36.40 5.79
CA LYS A 101 26.65 -36.89 4.77
C LYS A 101 25.98 -36.67 3.42
N ASP A 102 26.55 -35.77 2.63
CA ASP A 102 26.17 -35.62 1.25
C ASP A 102 26.42 -36.95 0.53
N LEU A 103 25.33 -37.70 0.28
CA LEU A 103 25.35 -39.00 -0.38
C LEU A 103 25.61 -38.90 -1.89
N ARG A 104 25.83 -37.69 -2.41
CA ARG A 104 26.12 -37.51 -3.84
C ARG A 104 27.41 -38.20 -4.26
N THR A 105 27.35 -38.85 -5.41
CA THR A 105 28.51 -39.47 -6.05
C THR A 105 29.55 -38.40 -6.40
N LEU A 106 30.78 -38.82 -6.70
CA LEU A 106 31.83 -37.88 -7.11
C LEU A 106 31.47 -37.17 -8.42
N GLU A 107 30.79 -37.87 -9.33
CA GLU A 107 30.29 -37.32 -10.59
C GLU A 107 29.25 -36.22 -10.36
N GLU A 108 28.25 -36.46 -9.52
CA GLU A 108 27.22 -35.45 -9.18
C GLU A 108 27.82 -34.20 -8.51
N LYS A 109 28.90 -34.37 -7.74
CA LYS A 109 29.63 -33.25 -7.16
C LYS A 109 30.37 -32.45 -8.22
N ASN A 110 31.01 -33.12 -9.19
CA ASN A 110 31.69 -32.47 -10.29
C ASN A 110 30.71 -31.73 -11.21
N ASP A 111 29.54 -32.32 -11.48
CA ASP A 111 28.47 -31.67 -12.25
C ASP A 111 27.95 -30.42 -11.55
N LEU A 112 27.80 -30.46 -10.22
CA LEU A 112 27.39 -29.29 -9.45
C LEU A 112 28.44 -28.18 -9.49
N VAL A 113 29.72 -28.53 -9.40
CA VAL A 113 30.82 -27.57 -9.53
C VAL A 113 30.88 -26.99 -10.94
N LYS A 114 30.67 -27.79 -11.98
CA LYS A 114 30.59 -27.34 -13.37
C LYS A 114 29.44 -26.37 -13.56
N TRP A 115 28.24 -26.72 -13.09
CA TRP A 115 27.07 -25.85 -13.12
C TRP A 115 27.32 -24.53 -12.37
N ALA A 116 27.94 -24.58 -11.19
CA ALA A 116 28.24 -23.36 -10.43
C ALA A 116 29.20 -22.43 -11.17
N LYS A 117 30.20 -22.97 -11.89
CA LYS A 117 31.11 -22.19 -12.74
C LYS A 117 30.38 -21.56 -13.93
N GLU A 118 29.56 -22.34 -14.63
CA GLU A 118 28.75 -21.84 -15.75
C GLU A 118 27.75 -20.76 -15.28
N TYR A 119 27.17 -20.93 -14.08
CA TYR A 119 26.26 -19.97 -13.49
C TYR A 119 26.96 -18.63 -13.17
N ILE A 120 28.13 -18.67 -12.54
CA ILE A 120 28.92 -17.46 -12.24
C ILE A 120 29.36 -16.76 -13.53
N GLN A 121 29.72 -17.52 -14.57
CA GLN A 121 30.11 -16.96 -15.87
C GLN A 121 28.94 -16.28 -16.60
N THR A 122 27.74 -16.87 -16.54
CA THR A 122 26.53 -16.33 -17.16
C THR A 122 25.86 -15.23 -16.34
N HIS A 123 26.10 -15.20 -15.03
CA HIS A 123 25.57 -14.23 -14.09
C HIS A 123 26.72 -13.64 -13.27
N PRO A 124 27.57 -12.79 -13.89
CA PRO A 124 28.62 -12.10 -13.16
C PRO A 124 28.02 -11.38 -11.96
N TYR A 125 28.69 -11.46 -10.82
CA TYR A 125 28.27 -10.74 -9.63
C TYR A 125 28.15 -9.25 -9.93
N ILE A 126 26.95 -8.69 -9.72
CA ILE A 126 26.68 -7.26 -9.86
C ILE A 126 26.72 -6.67 -8.45
N PRO A 127 27.67 -5.76 -8.14
CA PRO A 127 27.69 -5.09 -6.86
C PRO A 127 26.36 -4.40 -6.53
N PRO A 128 25.95 -4.33 -5.25
CA PRO A 128 24.71 -3.69 -4.84
C PRO A 128 24.57 -2.25 -5.35
N ASP A 129 25.66 -1.49 -5.39
CA ASP A 129 25.68 -0.11 -5.87
C ASP A 129 25.33 -0.01 -7.36
N GLU A 130 25.80 -0.97 -8.17
CA GLU A 130 25.47 -1.04 -9.60
C GLU A 130 23.99 -1.45 -9.81
N LEU A 131 23.45 -2.31 -8.95
CA LEU A 131 22.01 -2.62 -8.97
C LEU A 131 21.16 -1.39 -8.62
N ALA A 132 21.59 -0.61 -7.62
CA ALA A 132 20.93 0.64 -7.24
C ALA A 132 20.96 1.65 -8.40
N ARG A 133 22.12 1.82 -9.05
CA ARG A 133 22.27 2.69 -10.23
C ARG A 133 21.38 2.25 -11.39
N ARG A 134 21.28 0.95 -11.67
CA ARG A 134 20.37 0.41 -12.71
C ARG A 134 18.91 0.59 -12.36
N ALA A 135 18.54 0.45 -11.08
CA ALA A 135 17.18 0.70 -10.62
C ALA A 135 16.80 2.18 -10.77
N GLN A 136 17.71 3.09 -10.41
CA GLN A 136 17.54 4.53 -10.59
C GLN A 136 17.40 4.90 -12.07
N ALA A 137 18.29 4.42 -12.94
CA ALA A 137 18.20 4.68 -14.38
C ALA A 137 16.87 4.17 -14.99
N ARG A 138 16.35 3.02 -14.52
CA ARG A 138 15.02 2.53 -14.94
C ARG A 138 13.88 3.40 -14.42
N ALA A 139 13.99 3.92 -13.20
CA ALA A 139 12.99 4.83 -12.64
C ALA A 139 12.98 6.16 -13.40
N GLU A 140 14.16 6.72 -13.71
CA GLU A 140 14.32 7.93 -14.51
C GLU A 140 13.80 7.76 -15.93
N ALA A 141 14.15 6.65 -16.61
CA ALA A 141 13.62 6.35 -17.94
C ALA A 141 12.09 6.20 -17.93
N LYS A 142 11.52 5.64 -16.85
CA LYS A 142 10.07 5.52 -16.69
C LYS A 142 9.41 6.87 -16.44
N ALA A 143 10.04 7.75 -15.67
CA ALA A 143 9.55 9.12 -15.44
C ALA A 143 9.57 9.94 -16.74
N GLN A 144 10.65 9.84 -17.52
CA GLN A 144 10.74 10.47 -18.83
C GLN A 144 9.67 9.93 -19.80
N ALA A 145 9.42 8.62 -19.80
CA ALA A 145 8.37 8.03 -20.62
C ALA A 145 6.96 8.52 -20.23
N SER A 146 6.67 8.72 -18.93
CA SER A 146 5.38 9.25 -18.50
C SER A 146 5.18 10.72 -18.89
N ASP A 147 6.21 11.55 -18.77
CA ASP A 147 6.11 12.96 -19.15
C ASP A 147 5.87 13.11 -20.66
N THR A 148 6.54 12.27 -21.45
CA THR A 148 6.35 12.23 -22.91
C THR A 148 4.92 11.83 -23.29
N ALA A 149 4.34 10.87 -22.57
CA ALA A 149 2.95 10.44 -22.77
C ALA A 149 1.95 11.55 -22.42
N VAL A 150 2.15 12.26 -21.31
CA VAL A 150 1.28 13.39 -20.91
C VAL A 150 1.35 14.53 -21.93
N ILE A 151 2.54 14.86 -22.44
CA ILE A 151 2.72 15.87 -23.49
C ILE A 151 2.02 15.44 -24.78
N SER A 152 2.18 14.18 -25.20
CA SER A 152 1.50 13.63 -26.38
C SER A 152 -0.03 13.69 -26.24
N ASP A 153 -0.57 13.28 -25.09
CA ASP A 153 -2.01 13.32 -24.84
C ASP A 153 -2.56 14.75 -24.85
N HIS A 154 -1.80 15.70 -24.29
CA HIS A 154 -2.16 17.12 -24.35
C HIS A 154 -2.19 17.63 -25.80
N PHE A 155 -1.18 17.29 -26.60
CA PHE A 155 -1.10 17.70 -28.01
C PHE A 155 -2.24 17.11 -28.86
N GLN A 156 -2.62 15.85 -28.60
CA GLN A 156 -3.78 15.24 -29.25
C GLN A 156 -5.09 15.91 -28.81
N ALA A 157 -5.24 16.24 -27.53
CA ALA A 157 -6.42 16.93 -27.04
C ALA A 157 -6.57 18.34 -27.63
N THR A 158 -5.47 19.08 -27.81
CA THR A 158 -5.50 20.39 -28.46
C THR A 158 -5.84 20.28 -29.94
N ASN A 159 -5.29 19.29 -30.66
CA ASN A 159 -5.61 19.09 -32.08
C ASN A 159 -7.09 18.75 -32.29
N ARG A 160 -7.67 17.90 -31.43
CA ARG A 160 -9.12 17.61 -31.48
C ARG A 160 -9.98 18.87 -31.30
N LYS A 161 -9.58 19.80 -30.43
CA LYS A 161 -10.30 21.08 -30.25
C LYS A 161 -10.18 21.98 -31.48
N ILE A 162 -9.03 21.99 -32.14
CA ILE A 162 -8.82 22.74 -33.38
C ILE A 162 -9.71 22.18 -34.49
N ASP A 163 -9.77 20.85 -34.62
CA ASP A 163 -10.62 20.19 -35.62
C ASP A 163 -12.11 20.48 -35.37
N ASP A 164 -12.55 20.46 -34.11
CA ASP A 164 -13.92 20.77 -33.71
C ASP A 164 -14.31 22.21 -34.07
N LEU A 165 -13.47 23.20 -33.72
CA LEU A 165 -13.69 24.60 -34.09
C LEU A 165 -13.68 24.81 -35.62
N THR A 166 -12.82 24.09 -36.33
CA THR A 166 -12.74 24.13 -37.79
C THR A 166 -14.04 23.60 -38.39
N SER A 167 -14.60 22.51 -37.86
CA SER A 167 -15.85 21.93 -38.34
C SER A 167 -17.06 22.86 -38.14
N ILE A 168 -17.07 23.62 -37.03
CA ILE A 168 -18.13 24.63 -36.74
C ILE A 168 -18.06 25.77 -37.75
N LEU A 169 -16.86 26.29 -38.04
CA LEU A 169 -16.66 27.36 -39.02
C LEU A 169 -17.04 26.95 -40.44
N LEU A 170 -16.69 25.73 -40.86
CA LEU A 170 -17.09 25.18 -42.16
C LEU A 170 -18.62 25.04 -42.26
N SER A 171 -19.26 24.56 -41.20
CA SER A 171 -20.72 24.38 -41.15
C SER A 171 -21.49 25.72 -41.18
N ALA A 172 -20.93 26.75 -40.55
CA ALA A 172 -21.54 28.08 -40.53
C ALA A 172 -21.41 28.85 -41.86
N SER A 173 -20.52 28.42 -42.78
CA SER A 173 -20.33 29.08 -44.08
C SER A 173 -21.27 28.59 -45.19
N SER A 174 -22.15 27.62 -44.91
CA SER A 174 -23.13 27.19 -45.90
C SER A 174 -24.19 28.28 -46.10
N PRO A 175 -24.26 28.93 -47.28
CA PRO A 175 -25.24 29.97 -47.52
C PRO A 175 -26.64 29.36 -47.42
N PRO A 176 -27.59 30.02 -46.72
CA PRO A 176 -28.97 29.53 -46.66
C PRO A 176 -29.53 29.48 -48.09
N ALA A 177 -29.89 28.29 -48.54
CA ALA A 177 -30.60 28.11 -49.80
C ALA A 177 -31.94 28.84 -49.71
N LEU A 178 -32.04 29.96 -50.44
CA LEU A 178 -33.25 30.76 -50.50
C LEU A 178 -34.39 29.92 -51.10
N PRO A 179 -35.58 29.89 -50.46
CA PRO A 179 -36.75 29.30 -51.07
C PRO A 179 -37.26 30.22 -52.20
N VAL A 180 -37.25 29.71 -53.42
CA VAL A 180 -37.96 30.30 -54.55
C VAL A 180 -39.46 30.16 -54.28
N SER A 181 -40.14 31.26 -53.97
CA SER A 181 -41.58 31.36 -54.08
C SER A 181 -41.98 32.75 -54.59
N ALA A 182 -42.87 32.69 -55.57
CA ALA A 182 -43.25 33.78 -56.44
C ALA A 182 -44.27 34.73 -55.80
N ALA A 183 -44.16 36.00 -56.21
CA ALA A 183 -45.21 37.01 -56.38
C ALA A 183 -46.10 37.38 -55.17
N SER A 184 -46.04 38.64 -54.72
CA SER A 184 -46.87 39.73 -55.26
C SER A 184 -46.64 41.05 -54.52
N ARG A 185 -47.06 42.13 -55.18
CA ARG A 185 -46.67 43.54 -55.04
C ARG A 185 -47.35 44.31 -53.88
N ASP A 186 -46.83 45.55 -53.76
CA ASP A 186 -47.36 46.77 -53.13
C ASP A 186 -46.93 47.01 -51.69
N ALA A 187 -46.66 48.22 -51.20
CA ALA A 187 -46.14 49.49 -51.73
C ALA A 187 -45.97 50.41 -50.49
N LEU A 188 -45.02 51.37 -50.56
CA LEU A 188 -44.97 52.64 -49.80
C LEU A 188 -44.70 52.59 -48.26
N ASP A 189 -43.52 53.08 -47.86
CA ASP A 189 -43.31 54.48 -47.40
C ASP A 189 -42.34 54.65 -46.21
N SER A 190 -41.61 55.76 -46.27
CA SER A 190 -41.01 56.56 -45.19
C SER A 190 -39.66 56.15 -44.51
N SER A 191 -38.83 57.19 -44.34
CA SER A 191 -37.38 57.22 -44.02
C SER A 191 -37.07 57.56 -42.52
N PRO A 192 -35.89 58.14 -42.10
CA PRO A 192 -34.89 57.53 -41.20
C PRO A 192 -34.68 58.29 -39.84
N PRO A 193 -33.73 57.93 -38.95
CA PRO A 193 -32.33 58.42 -38.99
C PRO A 193 -31.24 57.43 -38.45
N CYS A 194 -30.03 57.38 -39.03
CA CYS A 194 -28.77 58.01 -38.57
C CYS A 194 -28.25 57.61 -37.17
N PHE A 195 -27.12 56.87 -37.09
CA PHE A 195 -25.99 57.11 -36.17
C PHE A 195 -24.73 56.35 -36.65
N THR A 196 -23.58 56.96 -36.40
CA THR A 196 -22.27 56.84 -37.06
C THR A 196 -21.30 55.79 -36.48
N PRO A 197 -20.23 55.43 -37.21
CA PRO A 197 -19.16 54.53 -36.75
C PRO A 197 -18.03 55.30 -36.05
N SER A 198 -17.38 54.68 -35.05
CA SER A 198 -16.13 55.18 -34.47
C SER A 198 -14.97 54.25 -34.81
N THR A 199 -13.98 54.82 -35.49
CA THR A 199 -12.68 54.25 -35.91
C THR A 199 -11.54 54.80 -35.02
N PRO A 200 -10.28 54.32 -35.17
CA PRO A 200 -9.32 54.13 -34.07
C PRO A 200 -8.34 55.30 -33.87
N ALA A 201 -7.64 55.31 -32.73
CA ALA A 201 -6.51 56.20 -32.48
C ALA A 201 -5.18 55.43 -32.36
N LEU A 202 -4.21 55.87 -33.14
CA LEU A 202 -2.81 55.46 -33.21
C LEU A 202 -1.92 56.54 -32.54
N LEU A 203 -0.73 56.11 -32.10
CA LEU A 203 0.52 56.87 -31.80
C LEU A 203 0.74 57.53 -30.42
N ARG A 204 1.73 57.01 -29.68
CA ARG A 204 2.90 57.74 -29.11
C ARG A 204 3.88 56.75 -28.46
N ASN A 205 4.98 56.36 -29.11
CA ASN A 205 6.30 56.98 -29.13
C ASN A 205 6.86 57.40 -27.75
N ASN A 206 7.86 56.66 -27.27
CA ASN A 206 8.98 57.20 -26.48
C ASN A 206 10.17 56.23 -26.54
N SER A 207 11.24 56.69 -27.18
CA SER A 207 12.60 56.17 -27.07
C SER A 207 13.45 57.12 -26.23
N HIS A 208 14.63 56.66 -25.82
CA HIS A 208 15.73 57.31 -25.08
C HIS A 208 15.77 57.05 -23.56
N ARG A 209 16.64 56.12 -23.12
CA ARG A 209 18.00 56.46 -22.65
C ARG A 209 18.84 55.21 -22.34
N LEU A 210 20.05 55.20 -22.88
CA LEU A 210 21.19 54.37 -22.49
C LEU A 210 21.71 54.84 -21.13
N THR A 211 21.94 53.93 -20.18
CA THR A 211 23.13 53.96 -19.29
C THR A 211 23.30 52.68 -18.46
N SER A 212 24.49 52.09 -18.62
CA SER A 212 25.34 51.36 -17.64
C SER A 212 24.89 50.05 -16.96
N LEU A 213 25.73 49.03 -17.16
CA LEU A 213 25.98 47.88 -16.28
C LEU A 213 26.30 48.31 -14.83
N PRO A 214 25.97 47.49 -13.81
CA PRO A 214 26.98 46.56 -13.28
C PRO A 214 26.45 45.16 -12.93
N THR A 215 27.25 44.17 -13.33
CA THR A 215 27.85 43.08 -12.54
C THR A 215 27.19 42.67 -11.21
N SER A 216 26.82 41.38 -11.16
CA SER A 216 26.79 40.44 -10.02
C SER A 216 25.82 40.71 -8.86
N SER A 217 24.94 39.73 -8.59
CA SER A 217 25.07 38.81 -7.44
C SER A 217 23.85 37.88 -7.34
N ILE A 218 24.12 36.58 -7.21
CA ILE A 218 23.13 35.54 -6.91
C ILE A 218 22.82 35.64 -5.42
N SER A 219 21.55 35.86 -5.06
CA SER A 219 21.03 35.65 -3.71
C SER A 219 19.52 35.44 -3.77
N THR A 220 19.11 34.18 -3.81
CA THR A 220 17.72 33.77 -3.65
C THR A 220 17.42 33.73 -2.15
N THR A 221 16.67 34.73 -1.66
CA THR A 221 16.05 34.69 -0.33
C THR A 221 14.53 34.65 -0.48
N LEU A 222 13.94 33.69 0.26
CA LEU A 222 12.66 33.68 0.96
C LEU A 222 11.40 34.25 0.29
N SER A 223 10.33 33.44 0.26
CA SER A 223 9.00 33.70 0.88
C SER A 223 7.91 32.88 0.18
N SER A 224 7.15 32.05 0.92
CA SER A 224 5.85 32.35 1.55
C SER A 224 4.69 32.45 0.55
N ASN A 225 3.64 31.66 0.79
CA ASN A 225 2.20 31.86 0.51
C ASN A 225 1.52 30.53 0.89
N ALA A 226 0.73 30.33 1.96
CA ALA A 226 -0.45 31.04 2.46
C ALA A 226 -1.65 31.08 1.49
N LEU A 227 -2.76 30.51 1.97
CA LEU A 227 -4.18 30.73 1.61
C LEU A 227 -4.68 30.23 0.25
N LEU A 228 -5.53 29.19 0.30
CA LEU A 228 -6.87 29.24 -0.30
C LEU A 228 -7.85 28.45 0.59
N ASP A 229 -8.62 29.19 1.36
CA ASP A 229 -9.97 28.82 1.76
C ASP A 229 -10.91 28.98 0.55
N ASN A 230 -11.99 28.22 0.59
CA ASN A 230 -13.36 28.63 0.26
C ASN A 230 -14.08 27.90 -0.91
N ILE A 231 -15.37 27.69 -0.63
CA ILE A 231 -16.52 27.43 -1.51
C ILE A 231 -16.72 25.99 -2.00
N PHE A 232 -17.58 25.23 -1.31
CA PHE A 232 -18.88 24.80 -1.88
C PHE A 232 -19.81 24.27 -0.78
N SER A 233 -20.91 24.99 -0.56
CA SER A 233 -22.10 24.57 0.19
C SER A 233 -23.27 24.41 -0.77
N SER A 234 -24.09 23.40 -0.45
CA SER A 234 -25.52 23.24 -0.77
C SER A 234 -25.94 22.85 -2.19
N ALA A 235 -26.62 21.71 -2.29
CA ALA A 235 -28.01 21.66 -2.72
C ALA A 235 -28.69 20.39 -2.22
N ALA A 236 -29.80 20.58 -1.50
CA ALA A 236 -30.76 19.55 -1.15
C ALA A 236 -31.61 19.21 -2.39
N HIS A 237 -31.89 17.92 -2.61
CA HIS A 237 -32.96 17.49 -3.49
C HIS A 237 -33.80 16.40 -2.81
N THR A 238 -35.09 16.73 -2.72
CA THR A 238 -36.22 15.96 -2.21
C THR A 238 -36.65 14.85 -3.19
N SER A 239 -37.30 13.82 -2.63
CA SER A 239 -37.87 12.60 -3.25
C SER A 239 -38.87 12.83 -4.40
N PRO A 240 -39.28 11.75 -5.12
CA PRO A 240 -40.39 10.86 -4.69
C PRO A 240 -40.09 9.34 -4.94
N VAL A 241 -40.40 8.41 -4.03
CA VAL A 241 -41.67 7.63 -3.87
C VAL A 241 -42.29 7.18 -5.20
N ASP A 242 -42.11 5.91 -5.62
CA ASP A 242 -43.11 4.82 -5.48
C ASP A 242 -42.70 3.50 -6.19
N GLN A 243 -43.36 2.41 -5.80
CA GLN A 243 -43.48 1.08 -6.44
C GLN A 243 -42.63 -0.10 -5.92
N ILE A 244 -43.09 -0.59 -4.78
CA ILE A 244 -43.49 -1.98 -4.48
C ILE A 244 -43.34 -2.97 -5.65
N ARG A 245 -42.44 -3.96 -5.49
CA ARG A 245 -42.66 -5.34 -5.92
C ARG A 245 -42.13 -6.30 -4.88
N ASP A 246 -43.10 -6.88 -4.18
CA ASP A 246 -42.98 -7.90 -3.16
C ASP A 246 -42.79 -9.27 -3.83
N LEU A 247 -41.59 -9.83 -3.76
CA LEU A 247 -41.32 -11.24 -4.05
C LEU A 247 -40.54 -11.82 -2.87
N SER A 248 -41.27 -12.15 -1.81
CA SER A 248 -40.78 -12.88 -0.64
C SER A 248 -40.44 -14.33 -1.04
N ASN A 249 -39.20 -14.53 -1.47
CA ASN A 249 -38.56 -15.84 -1.48
C ASN A 249 -38.09 -16.13 -0.04
N PRO A 250 -38.42 -17.26 0.60
CA PRO A 250 -37.92 -17.57 1.93
C PRO A 250 -36.41 -17.88 1.84
N THR A 251 -35.61 -16.81 1.92
CA THR A 251 -34.17 -16.88 2.07
C THR A 251 -33.90 -17.64 3.37
N SER A 252 -33.29 -18.81 3.21
CA SER A 252 -32.66 -19.58 4.27
C SER A 252 -31.90 -18.64 5.22
N PRO A 253 -31.87 -18.90 6.54
CA PRO A 253 -31.15 -18.05 7.49
C PRO A 253 -29.67 -18.03 7.09
N SER A 254 -29.31 -17.00 6.32
CA SER A 254 -27.96 -16.63 5.98
C SER A 254 -27.22 -16.55 7.29
N GLU A 255 -26.12 -17.31 7.42
CA GLU A 255 -25.22 -17.29 8.59
C GLU A 255 -25.13 -15.85 9.10
N GLY A 256 -25.82 -15.58 10.22
CA GLY A 256 -26.12 -14.23 10.64
C GLY A 256 -24.85 -13.42 10.76
N ASP A 257 -24.82 -12.26 10.11
CA ASP A 257 -23.75 -11.28 10.28
C ASP A 257 -23.56 -11.01 11.78
N GLU A 258 -22.52 -11.60 12.35
CA GLU A 258 -22.18 -11.41 13.75
C GLU A 258 -21.98 -9.90 13.97
N THR A 259 -22.79 -9.36 14.89
CA THR A 259 -22.74 -7.94 15.23
C THR A 259 -21.77 -7.78 16.38
N PHE A 260 -20.78 -6.91 16.19
CA PHE A 260 -19.74 -6.61 17.17
C PHE A 260 -20.04 -5.27 17.84
N VAL A 261 -19.66 -5.16 19.11
CA VAL A 261 -19.85 -3.97 19.92
C VAL A 261 -18.48 -3.54 20.43
N LEU A 262 -18.02 -2.35 20.03
CA LEU A 262 -16.78 -1.74 20.48
C LEU A 262 -17.09 -0.56 21.39
N LYS A 263 -16.51 -0.54 22.59
CA LYS A 263 -16.53 0.62 23.48
C LYS A 263 -15.27 1.44 23.21
N ILE A 264 -15.45 2.69 22.79
CA ILE A 264 -14.38 3.67 22.58
C ILE A 264 -14.36 4.65 23.77
N ALA A 265 -13.49 5.68 23.74
CA ALA A 265 -13.45 6.71 24.76
C ALA A 265 -14.82 7.40 24.97
N ASP A 266 -14.98 8.08 26.09
CA ASP A 266 -16.21 8.76 26.51
C ASP A 266 -17.43 7.83 26.71
N GLY A 267 -17.18 6.52 26.83
CA GLY A 267 -18.23 5.51 26.97
C GLY A 267 -19.07 5.30 25.71
N LYS A 268 -18.70 5.92 24.58
CA LYS A 268 -19.40 5.76 23.31
C LYS A 268 -19.25 4.32 22.83
N THR A 269 -20.36 3.74 22.40
CA THR A 269 -20.42 2.36 21.93
C THR A 269 -20.69 2.36 20.42
N VAL A 270 -19.82 1.72 19.66
CA VAL A 270 -19.93 1.55 18.20
C VAL A 270 -20.34 0.12 17.92
N THR A 271 -21.55 -0.05 17.39
CA THR A 271 -22.06 -1.34 16.92
C THR A 271 -21.79 -1.47 15.42
N PHE A 272 -21.20 -2.57 15.00
CA PHE A 272 -20.82 -2.79 13.60
C PHE A 272 -20.80 -4.26 13.22
N LYS A 273 -20.96 -4.53 11.93
CA LYS A 273 -20.78 -5.85 11.33
C LYS A 273 -19.38 -5.96 10.73
N GLN A 274 -18.90 -7.19 10.57
CA GLN A 274 -17.60 -7.44 9.93
C GLN A 274 -17.50 -6.85 8.51
N SER A 275 -18.63 -6.79 7.79
CA SER A 275 -18.77 -6.19 6.46
C SER A 275 -18.63 -4.66 6.45
N ASP A 276 -18.95 -4.00 7.56
CA ASP A 276 -18.82 -2.54 7.71
C ASP A 276 -17.35 -2.11 7.88
N VAL A 277 -16.50 -3.04 8.34
CA VAL A 277 -15.07 -2.78 8.56
C VAL A 277 -14.34 -2.78 7.23
N ARG A 278 -13.84 -1.62 6.81
CA ARG A 278 -12.97 -1.51 5.63
C ARG A 278 -11.63 -2.22 5.84
N ALA A 279 -11.01 -2.66 4.74
CA ALA A 279 -9.63 -3.14 4.81
C ALA A 279 -8.73 -2.00 5.32
N PRO A 280 -7.78 -2.28 6.23
CA PRO A 280 -6.89 -1.25 6.74
C PRO A 280 -6.08 -0.66 5.58
N ASN A 281 -6.05 0.67 5.49
CA ASN A 281 -5.20 1.36 4.54
C ASN A 281 -3.72 0.97 4.78
N GLN A 282 -2.89 1.07 3.75
CA GLN A 282 -1.44 0.95 3.94
C GLN A 282 -0.95 2.22 4.64
N VAL A 283 -0.95 2.18 5.96
CA VAL A 283 -0.52 3.27 6.81
C VAL A 283 0.92 3.05 7.20
N SER A 284 1.74 4.10 7.06
CA SER A 284 3.12 4.13 7.52
C SER A 284 3.32 5.36 8.41
N PHE A 285 3.96 5.14 9.56
CA PHE A 285 4.40 6.20 10.48
C PHE A 285 5.92 6.31 10.51
N ALA A 286 6.59 5.84 9.46
CA ALA A 286 8.02 5.60 9.51
C ALA A 286 8.87 6.83 9.85
N THR A 287 8.39 8.01 9.48
CA THR A 287 9.05 9.30 9.68
C THR A 287 8.29 10.22 10.65
N ASN A 288 7.11 9.82 11.14
CA ASN A 288 6.23 10.72 11.88
C ASN A 288 5.57 10.03 13.08
N ILE A 289 6.36 9.82 14.13
CA ILE A 289 5.88 9.26 15.41
C ILE A 289 4.94 10.22 16.13
N SER A 290 5.11 11.53 15.98
CA SER A 290 4.18 12.52 16.54
C SER A 290 2.77 12.36 15.96
N ARG A 291 2.64 12.05 14.66
CA ARG A 291 1.35 11.70 14.06
C ARG A 291 0.82 10.39 14.60
N LEU A 292 1.67 9.38 14.83
CA LEU A 292 1.26 8.12 15.44
C LEU A 292 0.63 8.37 16.83
N ASP A 293 1.20 9.25 17.64
CA ASP A 293 0.64 9.59 18.97
C ASP A 293 -0.76 10.21 18.88
N ARG A 294 -0.95 11.13 17.92
CA ARG A 294 -2.25 11.81 17.68
C ARG A 294 -3.36 10.87 17.23
N VAL A 295 -3.03 9.71 16.64
CA VAL A 295 -4.03 8.75 16.14
C VAL A 295 -4.03 7.42 16.90
N TRP A 296 -3.22 7.32 17.97
CA TRP A 296 -3.09 6.09 18.74
C TRP A 296 -4.29 5.86 19.66
N ASP A 297 -4.71 6.91 20.37
CA ASP A 297 -5.61 6.84 21.52
C ASP A 297 -6.52 8.06 21.52
N ASP A 298 -7.82 7.83 21.55
CA ASP A 298 -8.86 8.86 21.57
C ASP A 298 -9.04 9.51 22.94
N GLU A 299 -8.50 8.92 24.01
CA GLU A 299 -8.39 9.53 25.34
C GLU A 299 -7.23 10.54 25.44
N SER A 300 -6.35 10.61 24.43
CA SER A 300 -5.20 11.51 24.44
C SER A 300 -5.62 12.97 24.20
N PRO A 301 -5.04 13.95 24.91
CA PRO A 301 -5.30 15.37 24.63
C PRO A 301 -4.87 15.80 23.22
N ASN A 302 -3.96 15.04 22.59
CA ASN A 302 -3.47 15.29 21.23
C ASN A 302 -4.26 14.51 20.16
N TRP A 303 -5.38 13.88 20.53
CA TRP A 303 -6.16 13.07 19.61
C TRP A 303 -6.66 13.88 18.39
N ASP A 304 -6.40 13.37 17.19
CA ASP A 304 -6.86 13.94 15.93
C ASP A 304 -7.88 13.01 15.25
N PRO A 305 -9.19 13.21 15.52
CA PRO A 305 -10.24 12.38 14.94
C PRO A 305 -10.35 12.53 13.41
N VAL A 306 -9.92 13.67 12.85
CA VAL A 306 -10.03 13.96 11.42
C VAL A 306 -8.98 13.16 10.65
N ASP A 307 -7.71 13.19 11.07
CA ASP A 307 -6.66 12.38 10.45
C ASP A 307 -6.95 10.88 10.61
N CYS A 308 -7.46 10.47 11.76
CA CYS A 308 -7.84 9.07 11.99
C CYS A 308 -9.01 8.61 11.09
N GLY A 309 -10.11 9.37 11.05
CA GLY A 309 -11.30 8.98 10.28
C GLY A 309 -11.09 9.02 8.78
N THR A 310 -10.34 10.00 8.28
CA THR A 310 -10.12 10.16 6.83
C THR A 310 -9.05 9.22 6.28
N ARG A 311 -7.94 9.01 7.02
CA ARG A 311 -6.78 8.28 6.50
C ARG A 311 -6.61 6.86 7.05
N LEU A 312 -7.21 6.55 8.20
CA LEU A 312 -7.01 5.25 8.87
C LEU A 312 -8.26 4.37 8.79
N LEU A 313 -9.19 4.55 9.72
CA LEU A 313 -10.38 3.72 9.85
C LEU A 313 -11.52 4.52 10.46
N SER A 314 -12.65 4.52 9.75
CA SER A 314 -13.94 5.00 10.24
C SER A 314 -14.96 3.88 10.12
N ILE A 315 -15.74 3.64 11.17
CA ILE A 315 -16.87 2.70 11.16
C ILE A 315 -18.14 3.52 11.40
N ASN A 316 -19.09 3.46 10.47
CA ASN A 316 -20.34 4.24 10.54
C ASN A 316 -20.10 5.75 10.77
N GLY A 317 -19.07 6.31 10.12
CA GLY A 317 -18.68 7.72 10.26
C GLY A 317 -17.95 8.06 11.57
N VAL A 318 -17.73 7.08 12.47
CA VAL A 318 -17.00 7.27 13.72
C VAL A 318 -15.52 6.90 13.52
N PRO A 319 -14.55 7.81 13.77
CA PRO A 319 -13.14 7.48 13.69
C PRO A 319 -12.73 6.49 14.78
N ILE A 320 -11.92 5.49 14.43
CA ILE A 320 -11.51 4.42 15.35
C ILE A 320 -9.99 4.48 15.58
N ALA A 321 -9.59 4.88 16.79
CA ALA A 321 -8.19 4.96 17.21
C ALA A 321 -7.44 3.63 17.04
N LEU A 322 -6.13 3.71 16.76
CA LEU A 322 -5.29 2.52 16.50
C LEU A 322 -5.30 1.54 17.67
N ARG A 323 -5.40 2.01 18.92
CA ARG A 323 -5.50 1.17 20.12
C ARG A 323 -6.59 0.11 20.01
N TYR A 324 -7.71 0.41 19.36
CA TYR A 324 -8.86 -0.50 19.21
C TYR A 324 -8.77 -1.44 18.01
N TRP A 325 -7.77 -1.31 17.15
CA TRP A 325 -7.66 -2.16 15.94
C TRP A 325 -7.53 -3.64 16.27
N ARG A 326 -6.94 -3.97 17.42
CA ARG A 326 -6.91 -5.35 17.92
C ARG A 326 -8.31 -5.87 18.23
N ASN A 327 -9.24 -5.04 18.70
CA ASN A 327 -10.61 -5.44 19.00
C ASN A 327 -11.44 -5.54 17.72
N VAL A 328 -11.25 -4.60 16.78
CA VAL A 328 -11.96 -4.58 15.50
C VAL A 328 -11.54 -5.73 14.60
N TYR A 329 -10.23 -5.94 14.41
CA TYR A 329 -9.72 -6.96 13.49
C TYR A 329 -9.39 -8.28 14.20
N GLY A 330 -9.26 -8.33 15.52
CA GLY A 330 -8.77 -9.51 16.25
C GLY A 330 -9.70 -10.73 16.28
N GLY A 331 -10.87 -10.66 15.64
CA GLY A 331 -11.78 -11.80 15.49
C GLY A 331 -11.08 -13.01 14.88
N LYS A 332 -11.45 -14.23 15.35
CA LYS A 332 -10.75 -15.49 15.02
C LYS A 332 -10.62 -15.77 13.51
N LYS A 333 -11.49 -15.19 12.69
CA LYS A 333 -11.58 -15.43 11.24
C LYS A 333 -11.00 -14.31 10.38
N ASP A 334 -10.56 -13.18 10.96
CA ASP A 334 -10.09 -12.07 10.14
C ASP A 334 -8.63 -12.24 9.70
N LYS A 335 -8.45 -12.51 8.40
CA LYS A 335 -7.12 -12.63 7.78
C LYS A 335 -6.37 -11.29 7.76
N ARG A 336 -7.08 -10.15 7.80
CA ARG A 336 -6.49 -8.81 7.77
C ARG A 336 -5.65 -8.55 9.02
N TRP A 337 -6.13 -9.00 10.19
CA TRP A 337 -5.38 -8.88 11.44
C TRP A 337 -4.00 -9.53 11.38
N ARG A 338 -3.90 -10.69 10.72
CA ARG A 338 -2.62 -11.40 10.59
C ARG A 338 -1.54 -10.55 9.93
N GLY A 339 -1.90 -9.74 8.92
CA GLY A 339 -0.96 -8.87 8.22
C GLY A 339 -0.54 -7.67 9.06
N ILE A 340 -1.47 -7.06 9.79
CA ILE A 340 -1.20 -5.83 10.53
C ILE A 340 -0.70 -6.04 11.96
N LYS A 341 -0.95 -7.21 12.56
CA LYS A 341 -0.63 -7.50 13.97
C LYS A 341 0.83 -7.20 14.32
N GLY A 342 1.77 -7.53 13.43
CA GLY A 342 3.20 -7.29 13.67
C GLY A 342 3.49 -5.79 13.81
N ILE A 343 3.15 -5.04 12.76
CA ILE A 343 3.32 -3.59 12.69
C ILE A 343 2.56 -2.88 13.82
N TRP A 344 1.33 -3.29 14.12
CA TRP A 344 0.54 -2.74 15.22
C TRP A 344 1.22 -2.94 16.59
N THR A 345 1.86 -4.10 16.81
CA THR A 345 2.59 -4.38 18.05
C THR A 345 3.81 -3.48 18.19
N GLU A 346 4.49 -3.20 17.08
CA GLU A 346 5.64 -2.30 17.04
C GLU A 346 5.21 -0.84 17.27
N TRP A 347 4.12 -0.38 16.64
CA TRP A 347 3.54 0.94 16.91
C TRP A 347 3.14 1.10 18.38
N LYS A 348 2.49 0.07 18.94
CA LYS A 348 2.12 0.05 20.36
C LYS A 348 3.34 0.31 21.25
N PHE A 349 4.41 -0.45 21.00
CA PHE A 349 5.62 -0.40 21.80
C PHE A 349 6.32 0.96 21.70
N ILE A 350 6.40 1.53 20.49
CA ILE A 350 6.95 2.88 20.29
C ILE A 350 6.13 3.92 21.03
N ILE A 351 4.79 3.89 20.95
CA ILE A 351 3.94 4.89 21.62
C ILE A 351 4.01 4.77 23.14
N GLU A 352 4.05 3.56 23.69
CA GLU A 352 4.25 3.38 25.13
C GLU A 352 5.56 4.07 25.58
N GLN A 353 6.66 3.90 24.85
CA GLN A 353 7.94 4.57 25.16
C GLN A 353 7.91 6.08 24.92
N TYR A 354 7.29 6.51 23.82
CA TYR A 354 7.15 7.93 23.46
C TYR A 354 6.34 8.71 24.51
N ARG A 355 5.31 8.09 25.10
CA ARG A 355 4.48 8.72 26.15
C ARG A 355 5.08 8.64 27.55
N LEU A 356 5.97 7.68 27.81
CA LEU A 356 6.71 7.58 29.08
C LEU A 356 7.77 8.68 29.22
N SER A 357 8.17 9.31 28.12
CA SER A 357 9.16 10.39 28.07
C SER A 357 8.56 11.66 27.44
N THR A 358 9.27 12.79 27.50
CA THR A 358 8.88 13.95 26.70
C THR A 358 9.35 13.74 25.25
N PRO A 359 8.69 14.35 24.25
CA PRO A 359 9.12 14.25 22.86
C PRO A 359 10.60 14.61 22.65
N GLU A 360 11.10 15.60 23.39
CA GLU A 360 12.48 16.06 23.31
C GLU A 360 13.44 15.00 23.82
N VAL A 361 13.18 14.41 25.00
CA VAL A 361 13.99 13.33 25.57
C VAL A 361 13.94 12.08 24.70
N PHE A 362 12.76 11.76 24.17
CA PHE A 362 12.60 10.63 23.26
C PHE A 362 13.46 10.83 22.00
N TRP A 363 13.39 12.01 21.38
CA TRP A 363 14.14 12.27 20.16
C TRP A 363 15.63 12.45 20.40
N ASP A 364 16.06 13.03 21.53
CA ASP A 364 17.47 13.10 21.90
C ASP A 364 18.10 11.69 21.95
N ARG A 365 17.37 10.72 22.52
CA ARG A 365 17.75 9.32 22.54
C ARG A 365 17.77 8.65 21.17
N PHE A 366 16.80 8.97 20.31
CA PHE A 366 16.60 8.33 19.01
C PHE A 366 16.98 9.21 17.82
N THR A 367 18.06 9.99 17.99
CA THR A 367 18.67 10.79 16.92
C THR A 367 20.10 10.31 16.71
N SER A 368 20.50 10.18 15.44
CA SER A 368 21.87 9.82 15.08
C SER A 368 22.86 10.93 15.45
N ALA A 369 24.16 10.60 15.47
CA ALA A 369 25.21 11.61 15.60
C ALA A 369 25.19 12.67 14.47
N THR A 370 24.52 12.39 13.33
CA THR A 370 24.33 13.33 12.22
C THR A 370 23.12 14.26 12.42
N GLY A 371 22.35 14.09 13.49
CA GLY A 371 21.12 14.86 13.74
C GLY A 371 19.88 14.29 13.07
N GLU A 372 19.97 13.12 12.42
CA GLU A 372 18.83 12.46 11.77
C GLU A 372 18.08 11.58 12.76
N ARG A 373 16.76 11.78 12.84
CA ARG A 373 15.88 10.95 13.67
C ARG A 373 15.83 9.52 13.13
N TYR A 374 15.90 8.55 14.02
CA TYR A 374 15.78 7.15 13.66
C TYR A 374 14.41 6.85 13.07
N ASN A 375 14.40 5.99 12.05
CA ASN A 375 13.15 5.44 11.56
C ASN A 375 12.54 4.51 12.63
N TRP A 376 11.23 4.31 12.57
CA TRP A 376 10.50 3.48 13.55
C TRP A 376 11.06 2.06 13.73
N LYS A 377 11.68 1.47 12.69
CA LYS A 377 12.26 0.13 12.77
C LYS A 377 13.57 0.15 13.57
N ALA A 378 14.43 1.14 13.32
CA ALA A 378 15.64 1.37 14.11
C ALA A 378 15.31 1.67 15.58
N ILE A 379 14.24 2.43 15.84
CA ILE A 379 13.73 2.65 17.21
C ILE A 379 13.30 1.33 17.85
N CYS A 380 12.50 0.52 17.15
CA CYS A 380 12.07 -0.79 17.64
C CYS A 380 13.24 -1.74 17.92
N ASP A 381 14.25 -1.75 17.05
CA ASP A 381 15.42 -2.62 17.21
C ASP A 381 16.27 -2.15 18.41
N ALA A 382 16.52 -0.85 18.56
CA ALA A 382 17.20 -0.28 19.74
C ALA A 382 16.45 -0.60 21.05
N LEU A 383 15.13 -0.43 21.07
CA LEU A 383 14.31 -0.74 22.25
C LEU A 383 14.21 -2.24 22.59
N ARG A 384 14.59 -3.14 21.68
CA ARG A 384 14.61 -4.61 21.94
C ARG A 384 15.95 -5.09 22.50
N GLU A 385 17.00 -4.30 22.34
CA GLU A 385 18.34 -4.61 22.84
C GLU A 385 18.50 -4.24 24.32
N GLU A 386 17.58 -3.43 24.83
CA GLU A 386 17.40 -3.07 26.24
C GLU A 386 16.56 -4.10 27.00
#